data_AF-A0A4Q5RQC3-F1
#
_entry.id   AF-A0A4Q5RQC3-F1
#
_cell.length_a   1.000
_cell.length_b   1.000
_cell.length_c   1.000
_cell.angle_alpha   90.00
_cell.angle_beta   90.00
_cell.angle_gamma   90.00
#
_symmetry.space_group_name_H-M   'P 1'
#
loop_
_entity.id
_entity.type
_entity.pdbx_description
1 polymer ?
#
loop_
_entity_poly.entity_id
_entity_poly.type
_entity_poly.pdbx_seq_one_letter_code
_entity_poly.pdbx_strand_id
1 'polypeptide(L)' 'MPTAAQVQEDKSPHRLSVSLTAEQYRELNEIARKNRVSAAWVVREAIDRLLRDDVPLLHVGRE' A
#
# COMPACT_ATOMS: atom_id res chain seq x y z
N MET A 1 22.50 -7.24 34.75
CA MET A 1 21.12 -7.40 34.22
C MET A 1 20.46 -6.03 34.35
N PRO A 2 20.20 -5.32 33.24
CA PRO A 2 19.17 -5.70 32.27
C PRO A 2 19.65 -5.66 30.81
N THR A 3 19.18 -6.60 30.00
CA THR A 3 19.30 -6.58 28.54
C THR A 3 18.33 -5.53 28.00
N ALA A 4 18.87 -4.47 27.39
CA ALA A 4 18.08 -3.56 26.58
C ALA A 4 17.50 -4.37 25.42
N ALA A 5 16.20 -4.69 25.51
CA ALA A 5 15.45 -5.21 24.39
C ALA A 5 15.53 -4.16 23.28
N GLN A 6 16.33 -4.49 22.27
CA GLN A 6 16.43 -3.70 21.06
C GLN A 6 15.01 -3.62 20.48
N VAL A 7 14.47 -2.40 20.41
CA VAL A 7 13.30 -2.10 19.60
C VAL A 7 13.75 -2.33 18.15
N GLN A 8 13.66 -3.58 17.70
CA GLN A 8 13.64 -3.89 16.29
C GLN A 8 12.34 -3.30 15.80
N GLU A 9 12.39 -2.06 15.29
CA GLU A 9 11.41 -1.62 14.30
C GLU A 9 11.33 -2.75 13.28
N ASP A 10 10.18 -3.43 13.28
CA ASP A 10 9.86 -4.51 12.38
C ASP A 10 9.90 -3.94 10.96
N LYS A 11 11.11 -3.88 10.38
CA LYS A 11 11.37 -3.56 8.97
C LYS A 11 10.86 -4.67 8.05
N SER A 12 9.98 -5.53 8.55
CA SER A 12 9.31 -6.55 7.78
C SER A 12 8.35 -5.82 6.85
N PRO A 13 8.51 -5.93 5.52
CA PRO A 13 7.56 -5.33 4.60
C PRO A 13 6.18 -5.96 4.86
N HIS A 14 5.21 -5.14 5.30
CA HIS A 14 3.84 -5.60 5.48
C HIS A 14 3.27 -6.04 4.12
N ARG A 15 3.12 -7.36 3.93
CA ARG A 15 2.63 -7.94 2.68
C ARG A 15 1.11 -8.03 2.71
N LEU A 16 0.47 -7.28 1.83
CA LEU A 16 -0.96 -7.38 1.57
C LEU A 16 -1.19 -8.19 0.28
N SER A 17 -2.12 -9.13 0.32
CA SER A 17 -2.60 -9.84 -0.87
C SER A 17 -4.06 -9.51 -1.08
N VAL A 18 -4.35 -8.83 -2.19
CA VAL A 18 -5.70 -8.52 -2.63
C VAL A 18 -5.88 -9.00 -4.07
N SER A 19 -7.05 -9.54 -4.37
CA SER A 19 -7.42 -9.92 -5.73
C SER A 19 -8.00 -8.70 -6.44
N LEU A 20 -7.38 -8.31 -7.55
CA LEU A 20 -7.88 -7.25 -8.42
C LEU A 20 -8.85 -7.83 -9.45
N THR A 21 -9.81 -7.03 -9.90
CA THR A 21 -10.58 -7.38 -11.09
C THR A 21 -9.67 -7.34 -12.33
N ALA A 22 -10.08 -8.01 -13.41
CA ALA A 22 -9.31 -8.01 -14.65
C ALA A 22 -9.11 -6.60 -15.23
N GLU A 23 -10.11 -5.72 -15.06
CA GLU A 23 -10.05 -4.32 -15.49
C GLU A 23 -9.06 -3.52 -14.65
N GLN A 24 -9.15 -3.60 -13.32
CA GLN A 24 -8.22 -2.95 -12.40
C GLN A 24 -6.77 -3.38 -12.65
N TYR A 25 -6.54 -4.67 -12.87
CA TYR A 25 -5.20 -5.18 -13.20
C TYR A 25 -4.68 -4.62 -14.53
N ARG A 26 -5.54 -4.53 -15.55
CA ARG A 26 -5.16 -3.99 -16.86
C ARG A 26 -4.76 -2.51 -16.74
N GLU A 27 -5.61 -1.70 -16.12
CA GLU A 27 -5.35 -0.26 -15.93
C GLU A 27 -4.09 -0.02 -15.11
N LEU A 28 -3.93 -0.73 -13.99
CA LEU A 28 -2.74 -0.63 -13.14
C LEU A 28 -1.46 -0.98 -13.92
N ASN A 29 -1.52 -1.99 -14.78
CA ASN A 29 -0.39 -2.42 -15.60
C ASN A 29 -0.10 -1.45 -16.76
N GLU A 30 -1.11 -0.75 -17.29
CA GLU A 30 -0.91 0.33 -18.25
C GLU A 30 -0.23 1.55 -17.59
N ILE A 31 -0.67 1.93 -16.39
CA ILE A 31 -0.05 3.02 -15.61
C ILE A 31 1.41 2.67 -15.30
N ALA A 32 1.67 1.44 -14.85
CA ALA A 32 3.01 0.94 -14.57
C ALA A 32 3.91 1.04 -15.80
N ARG A 33 3.43 0.59 -16.98
CA ARG A 33 4.16 0.68 -18.25
C ARG A 33 4.44 2.11 -18.67
N LYS A 34 3.45 3.00 -18.63
CA LYS A 34 3.59 4.42 -19.01
C LYS A 34 4.65 5.14 -18.17
N ASN A 35 4.70 4.83 -16.87
CA ASN A 35 5.63 5.47 -15.93
C ASN A 35 6.95 4.71 -15.74
N ARG A 36 7.16 3.57 -16.44
CA ARG A 36 8.35 2.69 -16.29
C ARG A 36 8.59 2.22 -14.84
N VAL A 37 7.51 1.94 -14.13
CA VAL A 37 7.52 1.49 -12.73
C VAL A 37 6.83 0.15 -12.60
N SER A 38 6.99 -0.53 -11.45
CA SER A 38 6.28 -1.78 -11.19
C SER A 38 4.86 -1.53 -10.68
N ALA A 39 3.95 -2.48 -10.89
CA ALA A 39 2.60 -2.46 -10.31
C ALA A 39 2.63 -2.23 -8.79
N ALA A 40 3.56 -2.86 -8.08
CA ALA A 40 3.74 -2.66 -6.64
C ALA A 40 4.19 -1.24 -6.27
N TRP A 41 4.92 -0.55 -7.16
CA TRP A 41 5.24 0.87 -6.97
C TRP A 41 3.98 1.72 -7.16
N VAL A 42 3.18 1.45 -8.21
CA VAL A 42 1.93 2.18 -8.47
C VAL A 42 0.98 2.07 -7.28
N VAL A 43 0.84 0.87 -6.71
CA VAL A 43 0.01 0.64 -5.52
C VAL A 43 0.53 1.44 -4.32
N ARG A 44 1.84 1.44 -4.07
CA ARG A 44 2.45 2.20 -2.97
C ARG A 44 2.25 3.71 -3.14
N GLU A 45 2.44 4.23 -4.35
CA GLU A 45 2.23 5.65 -4.66
C GLU A 45 0.74 6.05 -4.52
N ALA A 46 -0.18 5.18 -4.95
CA ALA A 46 -1.61 5.41 -4.77
C ALA A 46 -2.00 5.45 -3.28
N ILE A 47 -1.42 4.56 -2.46
CA ILE A 47 -1.61 4.57 -1.01
C ILE A 47 -1.01 5.84 -0.39
N ASP A 48 0.21 6.23 -0.77
CA ASP A 48 0.86 7.42 -0.24
C ASP A 48 0.06 8.69 -0.56
N ARG A 49 -0.47 8.80 -1.78
CA ARG A 49 -1.40 9.89 -2.15
C ARG A 49 -2.71 9.83 -1.38
N LEU A 50 -3.30 8.65 -1.22
CA LEU A 50 -4.52 8.45 -0.43
C LEU A 50 -4.35 8.91 1.03
N LEU A 51 -3.19 8.62 1.63
CA LEU A 51 -2.88 9.01 3.01
C LEU A 51 -2.54 10.49 3.14
N ARG A 52 -1.97 11.12 2.11
CA ARG A 52 -1.64 12.56 2.10
C ARG A 52 -2.85 13.46 1.88
N ASP A 53 -3.83 13.01 1.12
CA ASP A 53 -5.02 13.80 0.76
C ASP A 53 -6.08 13.87 1.88
N ASP A 54 -5.80 13.32 3.08
CA ASP A 54 -6.66 13.38 4.28
C ASP A 54 -8.13 13.05 3.97
N VAL A 55 -8.38 11.87 3.38
CA VAL A 55 -9.75 11.39 3.14
C VAL A 55 -9.93 9.96 3.65
N PRO A 56 -10.77 9.75 4.68
CA PRO A 56 -11.13 8.41 5.10
C PRO A 56 -12.02 7.79 4.02
N LEU A 57 -11.46 6.88 3.21
CA LEU A 57 -12.26 5.93 2.42
C LEU A 57 -13.04 4.94 3.32
N LEU A 58 -12.83 5.01 4.63
CA LEU A 58 -13.56 4.28 5.63
C LEU A 58 -14.44 5.26 6.40
N HIS A 59 -15.69 5.45 5.97
CA HIS A 59 -16.73 5.46 7.00
C HIS A 59 -16.69 4.05 7.60
N VAL A 60 -15.85 3.87 8.63
CA VAL A 60 -16.06 2.78 9.60
C VAL A 60 -17.49 2.98 10.05
N GLY A 61 -18.38 2.11 9.55
CA GLY A 61 -19.73 1.97 10.06
C GLY A 61 -19.58 1.74 11.55
N ARG A 62 -19.87 2.79 12.31
CA ARG A 62 -20.11 2.71 13.74
C ARG A 62 -21.53 2.20 13.86
N GLU A 63 -21.70 0.89 13.90
CA GLU A 63 -22.87 0.21 14.48
C GLU A 63 -22.39 -0.96 15.35
#